data_AF-A0A2N0SC47-F1
#
_entry.id   AF-A0A2N0SC47-F1
#
_cell.length_a   1.000
_cell.length_b   1.000
_cell.length_c   1.000
_cell.angle_alpha   90.00
_cell.angle_beta   90.00
_cell.angle_gamma   90.00
#
_symmetry.space_group_name_H-M   'P 1'
#
loop_
_entity.id
_entity.type
_entity.pdbx_description
1 polymer ?
#
loop_
_entity_poly.entity_id
_entity_poly.type
_entity_poly.pdbx_seq_one_letter_code
_entity_poly.pdbx_strand_id
1 'polypeptide(L)' 'MLTTNSTKTNQRTLKCDEVGCSKEYNCYAKLKAHKITHTNERPFMCNVFGCNKKFKRSGELIKHQLDHLN' A
#
# COMPACT_ATOMS: atom_id res chain seq x y z
N MET A 1 -18.27 1.30 -21.96
CA MET A 1 -18.64 2.56 -21.28
C MET A 1 -17.34 3.27 -20.88
N LEU A 2 -16.71 3.94 -21.84
CA LEU A 2 -15.59 4.83 -21.61
C LEU A 2 -16.17 6.18 -21.19
N THR A 3 -16.13 6.51 -19.90
CA THR A 3 -16.30 7.89 -19.46
C THR A 3 -15.07 8.25 -18.65
N THR A 4 -14.05 8.66 -19.39
CA THR A 4 -13.03 9.60 -18.95
C THR A 4 -13.75 10.85 -18.43
N ASN A 5 -14.11 10.85 -17.15
CA ASN A 5 -14.54 12.06 -16.47
C ASN A 5 -13.32 12.95 -16.30
N SER A 6 -13.10 13.80 -17.30
CA SER A 6 -12.29 15.01 -17.22
C SER A 6 -12.93 15.99 -16.25
N THR A 7 -12.86 15.70 -14.95
CA THR A 7 -12.91 16.73 -13.92
C THR A 7 -11.47 17.17 -13.69
N LYS A 8 -11.04 18.25 -14.34
CA LYS A 8 -9.84 19.00 -13.95
C LYS A 8 -10.14 19.71 -12.63
N THR A 9 -10.42 18.95 -11.59
CA THR A 9 -10.28 19.44 -10.22
C THR A 9 -8.79 19.68 -10.02
N ASN A 10 -8.45 20.81 -9.45
CA ASN A 10 -7.08 21.16 -9.06
C ASN A 10 -6.68 20.28 -7.84
N GLN A 11 -6.79 18.96 -7.98
CA GLN A 11 -6.37 17.98 -7.00
C GLN A 11 -4.85 17.94 -7.08
N ARG A 12 -4.21 18.60 -6.12
CA ARG A 12 -2.77 18.48 -5.92
C ARG A 12 -2.45 17.02 -5.65
N THR A 13 -2.03 16.31 -6.69
CA THR A 13 -1.58 14.93 -6.60
C THR A 13 -0.24 14.88 -5.86
N LEU A 14 -0.03 13.83 -5.08
CA LEU A 14 1.22 13.56 -4.41
C LEU A 14 2.01 12.58 -5.27
N LYS A 15 3.13 13.07 -5.82
CA LYS A 15 4.03 12.29 -6.66
C LYS A 15 4.96 11.43 -5.80
N CYS A 16 5.31 10.26 -6.31
CA CYS A 16 6.42 9.49 -5.75
C CYS A 16 7.75 10.16 -6.13
N ASP A 17 8.64 10.34 -5.16
CA ASP A 17 9.99 10.91 -5.33
C ASP A 17 11.06 9.87 -5.69
N GLU A 18 10.72 8.60 -5.71
CA GLU A 18 11.63 7.51 -6.03
C GLU A 18 12.06 7.52 -7.51
N VAL A 19 13.36 7.38 -7.74
CA VAL A 19 13.97 7.42 -9.08
C VAL A 19 13.39 6.29 -9.94
N GLY A 20 12.85 6.64 -11.12
CA GLY A 20 12.20 5.70 -12.03
C GLY A 20 10.73 5.39 -11.71
N CYS A 21 10.13 6.03 -10.70
CA CYS A 21 8.72 5.90 -10.40
C CYS A 21 7.92 7.16 -10.82
N SER A 22 6.97 7.00 -11.73
CA SER A 22 6.08 8.09 -12.17
C SER A 22 4.66 8.00 -11.59
N LYS A 23 4.47 7.26 -10.49
CA LYS A 23 3.16 7.09 -9.87
C LYS A 23 2.76 8.30 -9.04
N GLU A 24 1.47 8.64 -9.12
CA GLU A 24 0.86 9.75 -8.40
C GLU A 24 -0.39 9.27 -7.65
N TYR A 25 -0.66 9.89 -6.50
CA TYR A 25 -1.77 9.51 -5.64
C TYR A 25 -2.55 10.73 -5.18
N ASN A 26 -3.86 10.57 -4.99
CA ASN A 26 -4.74 11.62 -4.50
C ASN A 26 -4.68 11.84 -2.98
N CYS A 27 -3.97 10.97 -2.23
CA CYS A 27 -3.84 11.11 -0.78
C CYS A 27 -2.54 10.52 -0.23
N TYR A 28 -2.09 11.06 0.91
CA TYR A 28 -0.80 10.72 1.53
C TYR A 28 -0.74 9.27 1.99
N ALA A 29 -1.83 8.71 2.51
CA ALA A 29 -1.88 7.32 2.94
C ALA A 29 -1.57 6.33 1.80
N LYS A 30 -2.04 6.62 0.59
CA LYS A 30 -1.78 5.79 -0.61
C LYS A 30 -0.34 5.95 -1.09
N LEU A 31 0.18 7.18 -1.11
CA LEU A 31 1.60 7.41 -1.43
C LEU A 31 2.53 6.71 -0.42
N LYS A 32 2.27 6.84 0.89
CA LYS A 32 3.05 6.18 1.94
C LYS A 32 3.02 4.66 1.77
N ALA A 33 1.85 4.07 1.56
CA ALA A 33 1.72 2.62 1.33
C ALA A 33 2.41 2.17 0.03
N HIS A 34 2.48 3.03 -0.97
CA HIS A 34 3.25 2.79 -2.19
C HIS A 34 4.76 2.83 -1.95
N LYS A 35 5.28 3.77 -1.16
CA LYS A 35 6.73 3.86 -0.91
C LYS A 35 7.33 2.56 -0.35
N ILE A 36 6.55 1.82 0.46
CA ILE A 36 6.91 0.48 0.99
C ILE A 36 7.16 -0.55 -0.13
N THR A 37 6.61 -0.33 -1.34
CA THR A 37 6.87 -1.24 -2.47
C THR A 37 8.30 -1.15 -2.97
N HIS A 38 8.97 -0.02 -2.80
CA HIS A 38 10.35 0.19 -3.23
C HIS A 38 11.36 -0.30 -2.20
N THR A 39 11.10 -0.07 -0.90
CA THR A 39 12.04 -0.44 0.17
C THR A 39 12.02 -1.94 0.51
N ASN A 40 11.09 -2.72 -0.05
CA ASN A 40 10.82 -4.13 0.29
C ASN A 40 10.62 -4.40 1.79
N GLU A 41 10.49 -3.36 2.61
CA GLU A 41 10.25 -3.47 4.03
C GLU A 41 8.90 -4.13 4.28
N ARG A 42 8.88 -4.97 5.30
CA ARG A 42 7.68 -5.67 5.76
C ARG A 42 7.49 -5.39 7.23
N PRO A 43 7.01 -4.18 7.59
CA PRO A 43 6.94 -3.74 8.97
C PRO A 43 5.90 -4.50 9.79
N PHE A 44 4.95 -5.19 9.14
CA PHE A 44 3.87 -5.91 9.80
C PHE A 44 4.23 -7.39 9.96
N MET A 45 4.59 -7.81 11.17
CA MET A 45 4.93 -9.20 11.49
C MET A 45 3.73 -9.93 12.12
N CYS A 46 3.54 -11.20 11.76
CA CYS A 46 2.59 -12.09 12.44
C CYS A 46 3.07 -12.39 13.86
N ASN A 47 2.16 -12.30 14.84
CA ASN A 47 2.44 -12.56 16.25
C ASN A 47 2.01 -13.96 16.71
N VAL A 48 1.57 -14.83 15.80
CA VAL A 48 1.19 -16.22 16.11
C VAL A 48 2.44 -17.05 16.36
N PHE A 49 2.45 -17.82 17.45
CA PHE A 49 3.59 -18.65 17.82
C PHE A 49 3.94 -19.65 16.70
N GLY A 50 5.21 -19.71 16.31
CA GLY A 50 5.68 -20.53 15.19
C GLY A 50 5.49 -19.91 13.80
N CYS A 51 4.78 -18.78 13.66
CA CYS A 51 4.65 -18.06 12.41
C CYS A 51 5.62 -16.87 12.32
N ASN A 52 6.47 -16.86 11.29
CA ASN A 52 7.45 -15.79 11.06
C ASN A 52 7.11 -14.92 9.83
N LYS A 53 5.87 -14.98 9.34
CA LYS A 53 5.47 -14.24 8.14
C LYS A 53 5.40 -12.74 8.40
N LYS A 54 5.91 -11.95 7.44
CA LYS A 54 5.86 -10.48 7.45
C LYS A 54 5.14 -9.97 6.20
N PHE A 55 4.48 -8.83 6.33
CA PHE A 55 3.61 -8.22 5.32
C PHE A 55 3.96 -6.75 5.08
N LYS A 56 3.67 -6.26 3.87
CA LYS A 56 3.91 -4.86 3.50
C LYS A 56 2.78 -3.95 4.00
N ARG A 57 1.57 -4.48 4.20
CA ARG A 57 0.38 -3.72 4.63
C ARG A 57 -0.33 -4.39 5.80
N SER A 58 -0.94 -3.60 6.68
CA SER A 58 -1.70 -4.08 7.84
C SER A 58 -2.89 -4.96 7.43
N GLY A 59 -3.62 -4.59 6.38
CA GLY A 59 -4.75 -5.38 5.89
C GLY A 59 -4.36 -6.77 5.37
N GLU A 60 -3.12 -6.95 4.91
CA GLU A 60 -2.58 -8.27 4.52
C GLU A 60 -2.29 -9.12 5.75
N LEU A 61 -1.70 -8.51 6.79
CA LEU A 61 -1.47 -9.18 8.08
C LEU A 61 -2.80 -9.63 8.72
N ILE A 62 -3.82 -8.77 8.74
CA ILE A 62 -5.12 -9.11 9.33
C ILE A 62 -5.74 -10.31 8.61
N LYS A 63 -5.76 -10.30 7.28
CA LYS A 63 -6.27 -11.44 6.49
C LYS A 63 -5.50 -12.72 6.76
N HIS A 64 -4.18 -12.63 6.89
CA HIS A 64 -3.35 -13.78 7.25
C HIS A 64 -3.62 -14.27 8.68
N GLN A 65 -3.86 -13.37 9.64
CA GLN A 65 -4.20 -13.77 11.01
C GLN A 65 -5.53 -14.53 11.07
N LEU A 66 -6.50 -14.16 10.23
CA LEU A 66 -7.77 -14.90 10.12
C LEU A 66 -7.56 -16.34 9.59
N ASP A 67 -6.53 -16.58 8.79
CA ASP A 67 -6.19 -17.92 8.27
C ASP A 67 -5.68 -18.87 9.37
N HIS A 68 -5.12 -18.35 10.47
CA HIS A 68 -4.73 -19.17 11.63
C HIS A 68 -5.91 -19.56 12.53
N LEU A 69 -7.07 -18.93 12.33
CA LEU A 69 -8.28 -19.17 13.13
C LEU A 69 -9.24 -20.17 12.45
N ASN A 70 -8.96 -20.54 11.20
CA ASN A 70 -9.65 -21.59 10.47
C ASN A 70 -8.89 -22.91 10.60
#